data_AF-A0A836JWA9-F1
#
_entry.id   AF-A0A836JWA9-F1
#
_cell.length_a   1.000
_cell.length_b   1.000
_cell.length_c   1.000
_cell.angle_alpha   90.00
_cell.angle_beta   90.00
_cell.angle_gamma   90.00
#
_symmetry.space_group_name_H-M   'P 1'
#
loop_
_entity.id
_entity.type
_entity.pdbx_description
1 polymer ?
#
loop_
_entity_poly.entity_id
_entity_poly.type
_entity_poly.pdbx_seq_one_letter_code
_entity_poly.pdbx_strand_id
1 'polypeptide(L)'
;MLVLGGTLCQFEDVIQPYLDITKKIYKDLIRVQKQNTSNDLFVSTLVLEVVAKDSAGQDYFPFDSSNRQNIAFLLIDANSREITTFIHQYGGYCPVN
;
A
#
# COMPACT_ATOMS: atom_id res chain seq x y z
N MET A 1 5.58 -7.87 -0.74
CA MET A 1 4.61 -8.71 0.02
C MET A 1 3.89 -7.77 0.98
N LEU A 2 2.57 -7.65 0.90
CA LEU A 2 1.79 -6.77 1.77
C LEU A 2 1.67 -7.44 3.15
N VAL A 3 2.23 -6.82 4.19
CA VAL A 3 2.15 -7.31 5.57
C VAL A 3 1.26 -6.35 6.33
N LEU A 4 0.00 -6.75 6.54
CA LEU A 4 -0.98 -5.99 7.31
C LEU A 4 -1.33 -6.82 8.54
N GLY A 5 -1.09 -6.25 9.72
CA GLY A 5 -1.38 -6.90 10.99
C GLY A 5 -1.40 -5.87 12.12
N GLY A 6 -1.99 -6.25 13.24
CA GLY A 6 -2.08 -5.41 14.43
C GLY A 6 -1.57 -6.13 15.67
N THR A 7 -1.17 -5.34 16.67
CA THR A 7 -0.83 -5.84 18.01
C THR A 7 -1.99 -6.60 18.67
N LEU A 8 -3.22 -6.40 18.17
CA LEU A 8 -4.45 -6.99 18.69
C LEU A 8 -5.02 -8.12 17.82
N CYS A 9 -4.26 -8.65 16.86
CA CYS A 9 -4.72 -9.80 16.07
C CYS A 9 -4.85 -11.04 16.96
N GLN A 10 -6.10 -11.51 17.12
CA GLN A 10 -6.40 -12.76 17.81
C GLN A 10 -6.20 -13.95 16.88
N PHE A 11 -6.08 -15.14 17.47
CA PHE A 11 -6.08 -16.37 16.68
C PHE A 11 -7.44 -16.55 15.99
N GLU A 12 -7.41 -16.85 14.69
CA GLU A 12 -8.61 -17.15 13.90
C GLU A 12 -8.43 -18.46 13.13
N ASP A 13 -9.50 -19.27 13.09
CA ASP A 13 -9.53 -20.55 12.37
C ASP A 13 -9.83 -20.39 10.88
N VAL A 14 -10.30 -19.21 10.44
CA VAL A 14 -10.78 -18.98 9.08
C VAL A 14 -9.92 -17.94 8.36
N ILE A 15 -9.06 -18.39 7.45
CA ILE A 15 -8.17 -17.51 6.66
C ILE A 15 -8.86 -16.84 5.45
N GLN A 16 -10.01 -17.37 5.00
CA GLN A 16 -10.65 -16.96 3.75
C GLN A 16 -10.96 -15.45 3.66
N PRO A 17 -11.51 -14.80 4.71
CA PRO A 17 -11.76 -13.35 4.67
C PRO A 17 -10.49 -12.52 4.41
N TYR A 18 -9.36 -12.91 4.99
CA TYR A 18 -8.08 -12.23 4.77
C TYR A 18 -7.60 -12.36 3.33
N LEU A 19 -7.73 -13.54 2.73
CA LEU A 19 -7.36 -13.76 1.33
C LEU A 19 -8.25 -12.95 0.38
N ASP A 20 -9.55 -12.90 0.66
CA ASP A 20 -10.51 -12.16 -0.17
C ASP A 20 -10.24 -10.64 -0.12
N ILE A 21 -9.97 -10.11 1.08
CA ILE A 21 -9.59 -8.69 1.25
C ILE A 21 -8.24 -8.42 0.61
N THR A 22 -7.23 -9.25 0.84
CA THR A 22 -5.90 -9.10 0.25
C THR A 22 -6.00 -9.06 -1.28
N LYS A 23 -6.79 -9.96 -1.88
CA LYS A 23 -7.01 -10.00 -3.33
C LYS A 23 -7.72 -8.75 -3.85
N LYS A 24 -8.66 -8.19 -3.09
CA LYS A 24 -9.33 -6.92 -3.43
C LYS A 24 -8.33 -5.76 -3.40
N ILE A 25 -7.55 -5.63 -2.32
CA ILE A 25 -6.52 -4.60 -2.20
C ILE A 25 -5.55 -4.66 -3.38
N TYR A 26 -5.02 -5.84 -3.71
CA TYR A 26 -4.11 -5.99 -4.86
C TYR A 26 -4.72 -5.56 -6.20
N LYS A 27 -6.03 -5.78 -6.40
CA LYS A 27 -6.75 -5.33 -7.60
C LYS A 27 -6.98 -3.83 -7.63
N ASP A 28 -7.19 -3.22 -6.47
CA ASP A 28 -7.39 -1.77 -6.35
C ASP A 28 -6.06 -1.01 -6.53
N LEU A 29 -4.94 -1.61 -6.10
CA LEU A 29 -3.60 -1.04 -6.25
C LEU A 29 -3.09 -1.08 -7.71
N ILE A 30 -3.52 -2.05 -8.52
CA ILE A 30 -2.94 -2.26 -9.86
C ILE A 30 -4.04 -2.19 -10.91
N ARG A 31 -3.98 -1.15 -11.77
CA ARG A 31 -4.81 -1.09 -12.98
C ARG A 31 -4.08 -1.76 -14.14
N VAL A 32 -4.78 -2.67 -14.81
CA VAL A 32 -4.31 -3.37 -15.99
C VAL A 32 -5.17 -2.94 -17.17
N GLN A 33 -4.53 -2.68 -18.31
CA GLN A 33 -5.19 -2.28 -19.53
C GLN A 33 -4.82 -3.21 -20.67
N LYS A 34 -5.74 -3.34 -21.62
CA LYS A 34 -5.54 -4.09 -22.84
C LYS A 34 -4.98 -3.16 -23.91
N GLN A 35 -3.89 -3.56 -24.55
CA GLN A 35 -3.36 -2.82 -25.69
C GLN A 35 -4.28 -3.02 -26.91
N ASN A 36 -4.59 -1.94 -27.63
CA ASN A 36 -5.53 -1.99 -28.75
C ASN A 36 -4.95 -2.68 -30.00
N THR A 37 -3.63 -2.79 -30.09
CA THR A 37 -2.90 -3.27 -31.28
C THR A 37 -2.41 -4.71 -31.15
N SER A 38 -1.89 -5.07 -29.98
CA SER A 38 -1.56 -6.44 -29.60
C SER A 38 -2.52 -6.79 -28.48
N ASN A 39 -3.17 -7.95 -28.50
CA ASN A 39 -4.21 -8.36 -27.53
C ASN A 39 -3.68 -8.56 -26.09
N ASP A 40 -2.51 -7.98 -25.78
CA ASP A 40 -1.71 -8.11 -24.58
C ASP A 40 -2.17 -7.14 -23.49
N LEU A 41 -1.99 -7.57 -22.25
CA LEU A 41 -2.30 -6.79 -21.05
C LEU A 41 -1.03 -6.10 -20.55
N PHE A 42 -1.11 -4.81 -20.23
CA PHE A 42 -0.04 -4.06 -19.60
C PHE A 42 -0.53 -3.36 -18.33
N VAL A 43 0.37 -3.16 -17.37
CA VAL A 43 0.08 -2.41 -16.14
C VAL A 43 0.19 -0.92 -16.45
N SER A 44 -0.88 -0.16 -16.21
CA SER A 44 -0.91 1.29 -16.47
C SER A 44 -0.62 2.15 -15.23
N THR A 45 -0.57 1.53 -14.05
CA THR A 45 -0.30 2.21 -12.78
C THR A 45 1.19 2.27 -12.50
N LEU A 46 1.69 3.48 -12.22
CA LEU A 46 3.00 3.71 -11.62
C LEU A 46 2.87 3.69 -10.10
N VAL A 47 3.59 2.80 -9.44
CA VAL A 47 3.61 2.71 -7.97
C VAL A 47 4.91 3.30 -7.46
N LEU A 48 4.81 4.32 -6.60
CA LEU A 48 5.93 4.96 -5.94
C LEU A 48 5.85 4.71 -4.43
N GLU A 49 6.95 4.24 -3.85
CA GLU A 49 7.12 4.22 -2.41
C GLU A 49 7.58 5.60 -1.93
N VAL A 50 6.86 6.16 -0.95
CA VAL A 50 7.10 7.52 -0.46
C VAL A 50 7.62 7.43 0.97
N VAL A 51 8.79 8.02 1.18
CA VAL A 51 9.36 8.26 2.51
C VAL A 51 9.74 9.73 2.62
N ALA A 52 9.12 10.43 3.55
CA ALA A 52 9.45 11.78 3.94
C ALA A 52 10.39 11.74 5.14
N LYS A 53 11.49 12.48 5.04
CA LYS A 53 12.48 12.63 6.11
C LYS A 53 12.44 14.06 6.67
N ASP A 54 12.69 14.19 7.96
CA ASP A 54 12.84 15.49 8.62
C ASP A 54 14.21 16.14 8.33
N SER A 55 14.44 17.33 8.90
CA SER A 55 15.72 18.04 8.76
C SER A 55 16.91 17.32 9.41
N ALA A 56 16.67 16.37 10.31
CA ALA A 56 17.68 15.52 10.93
C ALA A 56 17.90 14.20 10.16
N GLY A 57 17.15 13.96 9.07
CA GLY A 57 17.21 12.75 8.25
C GLY A 57 16.42 11.56 8.79
N GLN A 58 15.65 11.76 9.87
CA GLN A 58 14.78 10.75 10.46
C GLN A 58 13.50 10.60 9.64
N ASP A 59 12.94 9.38 9.62
CA ASP A 59 11.72 9.10 8.88
C ASP A 59 10.52 9.74 9.57
N TYR A 60 10.00 10.80 8.95
CA TYR A 60 8.82 11.52 9.42
C TYR A 60 7.53 10.81 8.98
N PHE A 61 7.49 10.33 7.74
CA PHE A 61 6.32 9.66 7.18
C PHE A 61 6.70 8.67 6.06
N PRO A 62 6.27 7.40 6.10
CA PRO A 62 5.70 6.73 7.27
C PRO A 62 6.74 6.69 8.40
N PHE A 63 6.27 6.73 9.65
CA PHE A 63 7.17 6.78 10.81
C PHE A 63 7.89 5.44 10.94
N ASP A 64 9.21 5.45 11.11
CA ASP A 64 10.05 4.24 11.13
C ASP A 64 9.84 3.36 9.89
N SER A 65 10.43 3.76 8.75
CA SER A 65 10.31 3.00 7.50
C SER A 65 11.10 1.68 7.52
N SER A 66 11.81 1.38 8.62
CA SER A 66 12.48 0.08 8.80
C SER A 66 11.46 -1.04 9.09
N ASN A 67 10.31 -0.69 9.67
CA ASN A 67 9.22 -1.62 9.88
C ASN A 67 8.48 -1.90 8.55
N ARG A 68 8.44 -3.18 8.16
CA ARG A 68 7.80 -3.62 6.89
C ARG A 68 6.31 -3.31 6.77
N GLN A 69 5.66 -3.02 7.90
CA GLN A 69 4.24 -2.65 7.91
C GLN A 69 4.06 -1.14 7.70
N ASN A 70 5.08 -0.32 7.92
CA ASN A 70 5.01 1.13 7.76
C ASN A 70 5.28 1.48 6.30
N ILE A 71 4.22 1.70 5.53
CA ILE A 71 4.29 1.90 4.10
C ILE A 71 3.41 3.05 3.66
N ALA A 72 3.90 3.81 2.68
CA ALA A 72 3.13 4.78 1.95
C ALA A 72 3.40 4.60 0.46
N PHE A 73 2.36 4.19 -0.28
CA PHE A 73 2.40 4.06 -1.72
C PHE A 73 1.57 5.15 -2.38
N LEU A 74 2.15 5.76 -3.41
CA LEU A 74 1.47 6.65 -4.33
C LEU A 74 1.27 5.92 -5.65
N LEU A 75 0.02 5.78 -6.05
CA LEU A 75 -0.41 5.00 -7.21
C LEU A 75 -0.92 6.00 -8.23
N ILE A 76 -0.14 6.21 -9.29
CA ILE A 76 -0.45 7.18 -10.33
C ILE A 76 -0.90 6.42 -11.56
N ASP A 77 -2.14 6.64 -11.98
CA ASP A 77 -2.62 6.11 -13.26
C ASP A 77 -2.19 7.04 -14.40
N ALA A 78 -1.36 6.51 -15.31
CA ALA A 78 -0.83 7.29 -16.43
C ALA A 78 -1.92 7.83 -17.36
N ASN A 79 -3.07 7.17 -17.44
CA ASN A 79 -4.12 7.51 -18.40
C ASN A 79 -5.17 8.45 -17.81
N SER A 80 -5.73 8.10 -16.64
CA SER A 80 -6.74 8.93 -15.98
C SER A 80 -6.14 10.12 -15.21
N ARG A 81 -4.82 10.10 -14.95
CA ARG A 81 -4.11 11.05 -14.08
C ARG A 81 -4.65 11.06 -12.64
N GLU A 82 -5.38 10.02 -12.25
CA GLU A 82 -5.82 9.80 -10.89
C GLU A 82 -4.64 9.38 -10.02
N ILE A 83 -4.59 9.91 -8.81
CA ILE A 83 -3.60 9.57 -7.81
C ILE A 83 -4.33 8.93 -6.63
N THR A 84 -4.04 7.66 -6.38
CA THR A 84 -4.54 6.94 -5.21
C THR A 84 -3.40 6.77 -4.23
N THR A 85 -3.64 7.03 -2.95
CA THR A 85 -2.64 6.86 -1.90
C THR A 85 -3.03 5.70 -1.01
N PHE A 86 -2.11 4.76 -0.80
CA PHE A 86 -2.28 3.65 0.13
C PHE A 86 -1.28 3.79 1.26
N ILE A 87 -1.76 3.98 2.49
CA ILE A 87 -0.93 4.24 3.66
C ILE A 87 -1.27 3.23 4.74
N HIS A 88 -0.25 2.68 5.36
CA HIS A 88 -0.38 1.86 6.57
C HIS A 88 0.72 2.23 7.55
N GLN A 89 0.34 2.39 8.82
CA GLN A 89 1.25 2.65 9.93
C GLN A 89 0.92 1.65 11.05
N TYR A 90 1.88 0.80 11.36
CA TYR A 90 1.78 -0.14 12.46
C TYR A 90 1.86 0.60 13.80
N GLY A 91 1.03 0.14 14.75
CA GLY A 91 1.07 0.63 16.12
C GLY A 91 0.68 2.09 16.27
N GLY A 92 -0.12 2.64 15.35
CA GLY A 92 -0.69 3.99 15.40
C GLY A 92 -1.67 4.18 16.58
N TYR A 93 -1.20 4.01 17.80
CA TYR A 93 -1.74 4.69 18.96
C TYR A 93 -1.22 6.12 18.89
N CYS A 94 -2.13 7.10 18.90
CA CYS A 94 -1.79 8.52 18.97
C CYS A 94 -0.64 8.75 19.96
N PRO A 95 0.44 9.48 19.59
CA PRO A 95 1.34 9.97 20.61
C PRO A 95 0.51 10.85 21.54
N VAL A 96 0.48 10.48 22.81
CA VAL A 96 0.06 11.40 23.87
C VAL A 96 1.06 12.54 23.85
N ASN A 97 0.55 13.75 23.61
CA ASN A 97 1.31 15.00 23.69
C ASN A 97 2.21 15.05 24.92
#